data_AF-A0A9P6T7R1-F1
#
_entry.id   AF-A0A9P6T7R1-F1
#
_cell.length_a   1.000
_cell.length_b   1.000
_cell.length_c   1.000
_cell.angle_alpha   90.00
_cell.angle_beta   90.00
_cell.angle_gamma   90.00
#
_symmetry.space_group_name_H-M   'P 1'
#
loop_
_entity.id
_entity.type
_entity.pdbx_description
1 polymer ?
#
loop_
_entity_poly.entity_id
_entity_poly.type
_entity_poly.pdbx_seq_one_letter_code
_entity_poly.pdbx_strand_id
1 'polypeptide(L)'
;MATFIAKNAALIPLFVAVGLGLGGGIGFGVHYLKNNQDVVLRKSKSKDPWNQVQQYTNTKLFSFNPDFWSSRAQLKDPRLSFMEQKPEGERSLHEQAMVEHARQIRMADKERTHHS
;
A
#
# COMPACT_ATOMS: atom_id res chain seq x y z
N MET A 1 -11.07 -20.34 -38.53
CA MET A 1 -10.29 -19.10 -38.33
C MET A 1 -8.83 -19.24 -38.82
N ALA A 2 -8.06 -20.21 -38.33
CA ALA A 2 -6.64 -20.38 -38.72
C ALA A 2 -6.44 -20.53 -40.24
N THR A 3 -7.28 -21.33 -40.91
CA THR A 3 -7.24 -21.53 -42.38
C THR A 3 -7.63 -20.28 -43.18
N PHE A 4 -8.38 -19.35 -42.59
CA PHE A 4 -8.75 -18.07 -43.22
C PHE A 4 -7.63 -17.03 -43.10
N ILE A 5 -6.94 -17.02 -41.97
CA ILE A 5 -5.77 -16.16 -41.72
C ILE A 5 -4.58 -16.61 -42.59
N ALA A 6 -4.36 -17.92 -42.73
CA ALA A 6 -3.32 -18.47 -43.60
C ALA A 6 -3.52 -18.10 -45.08
N LYS A 7 -4.78 -18.00 -45.53
CA LYS A 7 -5.13 -17.58 -46.89
C LYS A 7 -5.04 -16.06 -47.09
N ASN A 8 -5.10 -15.28 -46.02
CA ASN A 8 -5.12 -13.83 -46.04
C ASN A 8 -4.03 -13.26 -45.13
N ALA A 9 -2.77 -13.57 -45.45
CA ALA A 9 -1.61 -13.18 -44.65
C ALA A 9 -1.50 -11.66 -44.42
N ALA A 10 -2.02 -10.85 -45.35
CA ALA A 10 -2.06 -9.40 -45.24
C ALA A 10 -2.91 -8.88 -44.07
N LEU A 11 -3.83 -9.68 -43.53
CA LEU A 11 -4.67 -9.32 -42.38
C LEU A 11 -4.05 -9.69 -41.03
N ILE A 12 -2.94 -10.45 -41.03
CA ILE A 12 -2.24 -10.86 -39.80
C ILE A 12 -1.86 -9.66 -38.93
N PRO A 13 -1.28 -8.56 -39.46
CA PRO A 13 -0.90 -7.41 -38.64
C PRO A 13 -2.10 -6.77 -37.93
N LEU A 14 -3.27 -6.75 -38.58
CA LEU A 14 -4.51 -6.22 -37.99
C LEU A 14 -4.97 -7.07 -36.81
N PHE A 15 -5.02 -8.40 -36.98
CA PHE A 15 -5.41 -9.30 -35.89
C PHE A 15 -4.41 -9.27 -34.73
N VAL A 16 -3.13 -9.15 -35.02
CA VAL A 16 -2.09 -8.98 -33.98
C VAL A 16 -2.30 -7.67 -33.23
N ALA A 17 -2.52 -6.55 -33.93
CA ALA A 17 -2.76 -5.26 -33.29
C ALA A 17 -4.01 -5.29 -32.37
N VAL A 18 -5.12 -5.86 -32.85
CA VAL A 18 -6.36 -6.00 -32.08
C VAL A 18 -6.17 -6.94 -30.89
N GLY A 19 -5.52 -8.08 -31.09
CA GLY A 19 -5.23 -9.05 -30.03
C GLY A 19 -4.33 -8.47 -28.95
N LEU A 20 -3.28 -7.74 -29.34
CA LEU A 20 -2.39 -7.03 -28.41
C LEU A 20 -3.13 -5.92 -27.66
N GLY A 21 -4.01 -5.17 -28.33
CA GLY A 21 -4.80 -4.12 -27.68
C GLY A 21 -5.74 -4.69 -26.61
N LEU A 22 -6.50 -5.74 -26.94
CA LEU A 22 -7.42 -6.39 -26.01
C LEU A 22 -6.67 -7.08 -24.85
N GLY A 23 -5.67 -7.90 -25.19
CA GLY A 23 -4.88 -8.63 -24.20
C GLY A 23 -4.08 -7.69 -23.30
N GLY A 24 -3.46 -6.67 -23.88
CA GLY A 24 -2.71 -5.64 -23.17
C GLY A 24 -3.60 -4.80 -22.26
N GLY A 25 -4.78 -4.38 -22.72
CA GLY A 25 -5.73 -3.60 -21.92
C GLY A 25 -6.24 -4.36 -20.70
N ILE A 26 -6.69 -5.60 -20.89
CA ILE A 26 -7.16 -6.46 -19.78
C ILE A 26 -5.99 -6.78 -18.83
N GLY A 27 -4.83 -7.16 -19.37
CA GLY A 27 -3.65 -7.49 -18.58
C GLY A 27 -3.17 -6.29 -17.75
N PHE A 28 -3.14 -5.10 -18.34
CA PHE A 28 -2.79 -3.86 -17.66
C PHE A 28 -3.80 -3.53 -16.55
N GLY A 29 -5.10 -3.63 -16.83
CA GLY A 29 -6.13 -3.39 -15.82
C GLY A 29 -5.99 -4.33 -14.61
N VAL A 30 -5.76 -5.62 -14.84
CA VAL A 30 -5.52 -6.60 -13.78
C VAL A 30 -4.24 -6.27 -13.01
N HIS A 31 -3.15 -5.93 -13.71
CA HIS A 31 -1.90 -5.54 -13.08
C HIS A 31 -2.07 -4.30 -12.18
N TYR A 32 -2.72 -3.26 -12.70
CA TYR A 32 -2.98 -2.03 -11.97
C TYR A 32 -3.80 -2.30 -10.71
N LEU A 33 -4.91 -3.03 -10.83
CA LEU A 33 -5.77 -3.33 -9.68
C LEU A 33 -5.04 -4.16 -8.60
N LYS A 34 -4.15 -5.07 -8.99
CA LYS A 34 -3.43 -5.93 -8.04
C LYS A 34 -2.27 -5.23 -7.33
N ASN A 35 -1.56 -4.35 -8.04
CA ASN A 35 -0.29 -3.77 -7.57
C ASN A 35 -0.41 -2.30 -7.19
N ASN A 36 -1.52 -1.63 -7.50
CA ASN A 36 -1.70 -0.24 -7.12
C ASN A 36 -2.10 -0.11 -5.64
N GLN A 37 -1.50 0.87 -4.99
CA GLN A 37 -1.73 1.24 -3.60
C GLN A 37 -2.96 2.11 -3.38
N ASP A 38 -3.52 2.71 -4.43
CA ASP A 38 -4.72 3.56 -4.31
C ASP A 38 -6.02 2.75 -4.19
N VAL A 39 -5.97 1.44 -4.51
CA VAL A 39 -7.16 0.58 -4.59
C VAL A 39 -7.06 -0.56 -3.60
N VAL A 40 -7.98 -0.60 -2.63
CA VAL A 40 -8.05 -1.67 -1.64
C VAL A 40 -8.96 -2.79 -2.14
N LEU A 41 -8.40 -3.78 -2.84
CA LEU A 41 -9.17 -4.95 -3.30
C LEU A 41 -9.45 -5.98 -2.20
N ARG A 42 -8.51 -6.18 -1.27
CA ARG A 42 -8.54 -7.26 -0.28
C ARG A 42 -8.20 -6.76 1.10
N LYS A 43 -9.20 -6.15 1.76
CA LYS A 43 -9.07 -5.61 3.14
C LYS A 43 -8.50 -6.59 4.16
N SER A 44 -8.72 -7.90 3.98
CA SER A 44 -8.21 -8.94 4.89
C SER A 44 -6.72 -9.25 4.72
N LYS A 45 -6.17 -9.14 3.51
CA LYS A 45 -4.74 -9.44 3.26
C LYS A 45 -3.84 -8.21 3.21
N SER A 46 -4.38 -7.07 2.77
CA SER A 46 -3.68 -5.79 2.73
C SER A 46 -4.68 -4.70 3.04
N LYS A 47 -4.74 -4.31 4.32
CA LYS A 47 -5.66 -3.28 4.80
C LYS A 47 -5.22 -1.89 4.33
N ASP A 48 -3.91 -1.66 4.35
CA ASP A 48 -3.26 -0.38 4.06
C ASP A 48 -2.18 -0.57 2.98
N PRO A 49 -2.56 -0.73 1.70
CA PRO A 49 -1.64 -1.08 0.62
C PRO A 49 -0.57 -0.01 0.34
N TRP A 50 -0.85 1.27 0.61
CA TRP A 50 0.15 2.36 0.58
C TRP A 50 1.31 2.16 1.57
N ASN A 51 1.12 1.35 2.62
CA ASN A 51 2.18 1.07 3.58
C ASN A 51 3.11 -0.09 3.12
N GLN A 52 2.77 -0.77 2.02
CA GLN A 52 3.53 -1.90 1.48
C GLN A 52 4.53 -1.49 0.39
N VAL A 53 4.49 -0.23 -0.05
CA VAL A 53 5.42 0.30 -1.04
C VAL A 53 6.69 0.79 -0.35
N GLN A 54 7.82 0.16 -0.65
CA GLN A 54 9.14 0.57 -0.17
C GLN A 54 9.78 1.57 -1.15
N GLN A 55 10.73 2.38 -0.69
CA GLN A 55 11.35 3.44 -1.49
C GLN A 55 12.03 2.95 -2.78
N TYR A 56 12.49 1.71 -2.81
CA TYR A 56 13.13 1.09 -3.97
C TYR A 56 12.17 0.31 -4.86
N THR A 57 10.91 0.18 -4.45
CA THR A 57 9.90 -0.55 -5.22
C THR A 57 9.31 0.38 -6.27
N ASN A 58 9.51 0.03 -7.55
CA ASN A 58 8.86 0.71 -8.64
C ASN A 58 7.36 0.37 -8.66
N THR A 59 6.51 1.39 -8.53
CA THR A 59 5.05 1.27 -8.56
C THR A 59 4.46 1.41 -9.97
N LYS A 60 5.28 1.81 -10.94
CA LYS A 60 4.87 1.96 -12.34
C LYS A 60 4.90 0.61 -13.04
N LEU A 61 4.07 0.45 -14.07
CA LEU A 61 4.08 -0.73 -14.94
C LEU A 61 5.48 -1.02 -15.52
N PHE A 62 6.21 0.05 -15.86
CA PHE A 62 7.56 -0.02 -16.38
C PHE A 62 8.34 1.23 -15.94
N SER A 63 9.66 1.09 -15.78
CA SER A 63 10.55 2.23 -15.54
C SER A 63 11.77 2.14 -16.45
N PHE A 64 12.01 3.22 -17.20
CA PHE A 64 13.19 3.39 -18.04
C PHE A 64 14.47 3.68 -17.25
N ASN A 65 14.39 3.85 -15.92
CA ASN A 65 15.52 4.16 -15.07
C ASN A 65 15.62 3.15 -13.92
N PRO A 66 16.11 1.92 -14.18
CA PRO A 66 16.24 0.89 -13.15
C PRO A 66 17.25 1.28 -12.07
N ASP A 67 18.30 2.03 -12.43
CA ASP A 67 19.38 2.44 -11.52
C ASP A 67 18.89 3.36 -10.40
N PHE A 68 17.88 4.19 -10.68
CA PHE A 68 17.21 4.99 -9.67
C PHE A 68 16.55 4.12 -8.59
N TRP A 69 15.91 3.02 -8.97
CA TRP A 69 15.24 2.15 -8.01
C TRP A 69 16.24 1.27 -7.26
N SER A 70 17.24 0.72 -7.95
CA SER A 70 18.25 -0.15 -7.34
C SER A 70 19.13 0.60 -6.33
N SER A 71 19.53 1.84 -6.61
CA SER A 71 20.29 2.69 -5.68
C SER A 71 19.56 2.94 -4.37
N ARG A 72 18.22 2.81 -4.36
CA ARG A 72 17.39 3.00 -3.16
C ARG A 72 17.20 1.74 -2.33
N ALA A 73 17.59 0.57 -2.84
CA ALA A 73 17.37 -0.70 -2.14
C ALA A 73 18.14 -0.81 -0.82
N GLN A 74 19.23 -0.05 -0.67
CA GLN A 74 20.06 -0.04 0.53
C GLN A 74 19.68 1.06 1.53
N LEU A 75 18.75 1.96 1.18
CA LEU A 75 18.33 3.00 2.11
C LEU A 75 17.34 2.44 3.14
N LYS A 76 17.59 2.73 4.43
CA LYS A 76 16.65 2.46 5.52
C LYS A 76 15.37 3.24 5.25
N ASP A 77 14.22 2.57 5.37
CA ASP A 77 12.94 3.22 5.18
C ASP A 77 12.74 4.33 6.23
N PRO A 78 12.51 5.60 5.83
CA PRO A 78 12.32 6.70 6.77
C PRO A 78 11.08 6.54 7.64
N ARG A 79 10.12 5.67 7.28
CA ARG A 79 9.00 5.32 8.16
C ARG A 79 9.49 4.69 9.45
N LEU A 80 10.55 3.89 9.38
CA LEU A 80 11.11 3.23 10.56
C LEU A 80 11.67 4.24 11.56
N SER A 81 12.26 5.35 11.12
CA SER A 81 12.73 6.40 12.05
C SER A 81 11.59 7.05 12.85
N PHE A 82 10.36 7.08 12.33
CA PHE A 82 9.20 7.58 13.07
C PHE A 82 8.60 6.52 14.02
N MET A 83 8.77 5.23 13.70
CA MET A 83 8.30 4.13 14.56
C MET A 83 9.30 3.83 15.70
N GLU A 84 10.59 4.06 15.48
CA GLU A 84 11.67 3.83 16.44
C GLU A 84 11.71 4.90 17.57
N GLN A 85 10.95 5.98 17.44
CA GLN A 85 10.87 7.10 18.40
C GLN A 85 10.03 6.83 19.67
N LYS A 86 9.66 5.58 19.97
CA LYS A 86 9.10 5.24 21.28
C LYS A 86 10.07 4.31 22.02
N PRO A 87 11.02 4.84 22.83
CA PRO A 87 11.70 4.00 23.79
C PRO A 87 10.63 3.41 24.73
N GLU A 88 10.61 2.08 24.82
CA GLU A 88 9.69 1.23 25.60
C GLU A 88 9.62 1.55 27.12
N GLY A 89 10.26 2.63 27.59
CA GLY A 89 10.30 3.04 28.99
C GLY A 89 9.88 4.49 29.28
N GLU A 90 9.69 5.35 28.28
CA GLU A 90 9.37 6.77 28.51
C GLU A 90 7.96 7.09 28.01
N ARG A 91 6.96 6.80 28.85
CA ARG A 91 5.70 7.55 28.76
C ARG A 91 6.07 9.01 28.96
N SER A 92 5.83 9.85 27.96
CA SER A 92 6.09 11.29 28.10
C SER A 92 5.41 11.79 29.39
N LEU A 93 6.02 12.73 30.11
CA LEU A 93 5.47 13.29 31.35
C LEU A 93 3.99 13.70 31.19
N HIS A 94 3.63 14.15 29.99
CA HIS A 94 2.26 14.48 29.61
C HIS A 94 1.31 13.25 29.56
N GLU A 95 1.77 12.14 29.00
CA GLU A 95 1.01 10.87 28.95
C GLU A 95 0.80 10.30 30.36
N GLN A 96 1.79 10.45 31.25
CA GLN A 96 1.66 10.07 32.67
C GLN A 96 0.66 10.97 33.41
N ALA A 97 0.76 12.29 33.22
CA ALA A 97 -0.17 13.26 33.82
C ALA A 97 -1.62 13.05 33.36
N MET A 98 -1.82 12.71 32.08
CA MET A 98 -3.15 12.40 31.52
C MET A 98 -3.75 11.13 32.14
N VAL A 99 -2.95 10.07 32.31
CA VAL A 99 -3.40 8.82 32.94
C VAL A 99 -3.74 9.04 34.42
N GLU A 100 -2.94 9.85 35.12
CA GLU A 100 -3.18 10.18 36.51
C GLU A 100 -4.46 11.03 36.69
N HIS A 101 -4.64 12.04 35.84
CA HIS A 101 -5.85 12.85 35.81
C HIS A 101 -7.10 12.02 35.52
N ALA A 102 -7.03 11.10 34.56
CA ALA A 102 -8.13 10.18 34.27
C ALA A 102 -8.45 9.25 35.46
N ARG A 103 -7.43 8.81 36.21
CA ARG A 103 -7.64 8.02 37.43
C ARG A 103 -8.31 8.84 38.53
N GLN A 104 -7.94 10.11 38.70
CA GLN A 104 -8.59 11.01 39.67
C GLN A 104 -10.07 11.24 39.35
N ILE A 105 -10.40 11.47 38.07
CA ILE A 105 -11.80 11.63 37.63
C ILE A 105 -12.61 10.37 37.97
N ARG A 106 -12.07 9.18 37.70
CA ARG A 106 -12.75 7.92 37.99
C ARG A 106 -12.99 7.68 39.48
N MET A 107 -12.06 8.10 40.33
CA MET A 107 -12.22 7.98 41.80
C MET A 107 -13.25 8.97 42.33
N ALA A 108 -13.22 10.22 41.84
CA ALA A 108 -14.21 11.23 42.20
C ALA A 108 -15.64 10.83 41.77
N ASP A 109 -15.79 10.18 40.61
CA ASP A 109 -17.08 9.66 40.14
C ASP A 109 -17.57 8.49 41.02
N LYS A 110 -16.66 7.59 41.40
CA LYS A 110 -16.98 6.48 42.33
C LYS A 110 -17.46 7.00 43.69
N GLU A 111 -16.83 8.02 44.24
CA GLU A 111 -17.25 8.63 45.51
C GLU A 111 -18.63 9.29 45.39
N ARG A 112 -18.96 9.93 44.27
CA ARG A 112 -20.31 10.47 44.02
C ARG A 112 -21.39 9.38 43.98
N THR A 113 -21.09 8.21 43.41
CA THR A 113 -22.06 7.12 43.33
C THR A 113 -22.35 6.41 44.66
N HIS A 114 -21.46 6.54 45.66
CA HIS A 114 -21.67 5.94 46.99
C HIS A 114 -22.40 6.87 47.99
N HIS A 115 -22.61 8.14 47.63
CA HIS A 115 -23.29 9.14 48.48
C HIS A 115 -24.72 9.48 48.01
N SER A 116 -25.28 8.73 47.04
CA SER A 116 -26.68 8.80 46.63
C SER A 116 -27.42 7.50 46.98
#